data_AF-A0AAD7DSG3-F1
#
_entry.id   AF-A0AAD7DSG3-F1
#
_cell.length_a   1.000
_cell.length_b   1.000
_cell.length_c   1.000
_cell.angle_alpha   90.00
_cell.angle_beta   90.00
_cell.angle_gamma   90.00
#
_symmetry.space_group_name_H-M   'P 1'
#
loop_
_entity.id
_entity.type
_entity.pdbx_description
1 polymer ?
#
loop_
_entity_poly.entity_id
_entity_poly.type
_entity_poly.pdbx_seq_one_letter_code
_entity_poly.pdbx_strand_id
1 'polypeptide(L)'
;DDWDMMWAWRGLTALGHYDTDSDGELILWDEKKVITFPAGVMFLFPSAFMQYFFTRIAPWERQYSKAGLFRYAESGFMSEKNFEATAWQSAHEACNKVRDAHLATALNMYSPISE
;
A
#
# COMPACT_ATOMS: atom_id res chain seq x y z
N ASP A 1 -9.40 1.98 -14.13
CA ASP A 1 -8.27 1.15 -14.56
C ASP A 1 -8.01 0.08 -13.52
N ASP A 2 -8.31 -1.16 -13.88
CA ASP A 2 -8.25 -2.34 -13.01
C ASP A 2 -6.82 -2.70 -12.56
N TRP A 3 -5.82 -2.04 -13.15
CA TRP A 3 -4.39 -2.15 -12.84
C TRP A 3 -3.98 -1.66 -11.45
N ASP A 4 -4.79 -0.78 -10.83
CA ASP A 4 -4.50 -0.24 -9.50
C ASP A 4 -4.81 -1.24 -8.38
N MET A 5 -5.62 -2.29 -8.65
CA MET A 5 -6.09 -3.24 -7.63
C MET A 5 -5.00 -4.14 -7.05
N MET A 6 -3.87 -4.27 -7.73
CA MET A 6 -2.85 -5.28 -7.41
C MET A 6 -1.61 -4.71 -6.72
N TRP A 7 -1.34 -3.44 -7.01
CA TRP A 7 -0.34 -2.60 -6.33
C TRP A 7 -0.90 -1.88 -5.12
N ALA A 8 -2.19 -2.03 -4.86
CA ALA A 8 -2.89 -1.41 -3.75
C ALA A 8 -2.51 -1.98 -2.39
N TRP A 9 -1.32 -2.53 -2.22
CA TRP A 9 -0.74 -2.56 -0.89
C TRP A 9 -0.45 -1.13 -0.44
N ARG A 10 -0.99 -0.81 0.73
CA ARG A 10 -0.84 0.51 1.35
C ARG A 10 0.03 0.39 2.57
N GLY A 11 1.10 1.18 2.59
CA GLY A 11 1.91 1.42 3.77
C GLY A 11 1.26 2.52 4.60
N LEU A 12 1.08 2.23 5.88
CA LEU A 12 0.61 3.16 6.89
C LEU A 12 1.66 3.26 7.98
N THR A 13 2.11 4.48 8.29
CA THR A 13 3.10 4.72 9.34
C THR A 13 2.61 5.81 10.27
N ALA A 14 2.45 5.48 11.55
CA ALA A 14 2.24 6.45 12.62
C ALA A 14 3.61 6.92 13.14
N LEU A 15 3.86 8.22 13.07
CA LEU A 15 5.04 8.87 13.66
C LEU A 15 4.60 9.88 14.72
N GLY A 16 5.38 9.99 15.80
CA GLY A 16 5.09 10.87 16.94
C GLY A 16 4.58 10.10 18.16
N HIS A 17 4.12 10.83 19.18
CA HIS A 17 3.51 10.24 20.36
C HIS A 17 2.05 9.94 20.07
N TYR A 18 1.75 8.68 19.75
CA TYR A 18 0.39 8.17 19.65
C TYR A 18 -0.08 7.66 21.00
N ASP A 19 -1.29 8.04 21.38
CA ASP A 19 -2.01 7.38 22.47
C ASP A 19 -2.76 6.16 21.90
N THR A 20 -2.25 4.97 22.18
CA THR A 20 -2.75 3.71 21.60
C THR A 20 -4.18 3.35 22.02
N ASP A 21 -4.70 4.01 23.05
CA ASP A 21 -6.02 3.71 23.62
C ASP A 21 -7.12 4.65 23.10
N SER A 22 -6.75 5.73 22.38
CA SER A 22 -7.67 6.84 22.13
C SER A 22 -7.82 7.23 20.65
N ASP A 23 -6.76 7.16 19.84
CA ASP A 23 -6.72 7.77 18.51
C ASP A 23 -5.90 6.96 17.48
N GLY A 24 -6.13 7.20 16.18
CA GLY A 24 -5.29 6.66 15.10
C GLY A 24 -5.51 5.19 14.73
N GLU A 25 -6.72 4.68 14.91
CA GLU A 25 -7.10 3.31 14.57
C GLU A 25 -7.34 3.12 13.07
N LEU A 26 -7.05 1.92 12.58
CA LEU A 26 -7.46 1.44 11.26
C LEU A 26 -8.68 0.54 11.41
N ILE A 27 -9.81 0.97 10.85
CA ILE A 27 -11.04 0.20 10.80
C ILE A 27 -11.07 -0.56 9.47
N LEU A 28 -11.09 -1.89 9.52
CA LEU A 28 -11.34 -2.76 8.38
C LEU A 28 -12.82 -3.16 8.42
N TRP A 29 -13.62 -2.54 7.56
CA TRP A 29 -15.08 -2.61 7.64
C TRP A 29 -15.62 -4.00 7.31
N ASP A 30 -15.15 -4.58 6.20
CA ASP A 30 -15.60 -5.91 5.73
C ASP A 30 -15.21 -7.02 6.72
N GLU A 31 -14.05 -6.86 7.36
CA GLU A 31 -13.50 -7.79 8.35
C GLU A 31 -14.06 -7.57 9.76
N LYS A 32 -14.81 -6.48 9.98
CA LYS A 32 -15.30 -6.02 11.30
C LYS A 32 -14.19 -5.96 12.35
N LYS A 33 -12.99 -5.53 11.94
CA LYS A 33 -11.81 -5.42 12.79
C LYS A 33 -11.43 -3.96 12.99
N VAL A 34 -11.02 -3.64 14.21
CA VAL A 34 -10.35 -2.39 14.54
C VAL A 34 -8.92 -2.75 14.91
N ILE A 35 -7.97 -2.10 14.25
CA ILE A 35 -6.54 -2.30 14.47
C ILE A 35 -6.01 -1.02 15.09
N THR A 36 -5.69 -1.09 16.38
CA THR A 36 -4.81 -0.12 17.04
C THR A 36 -3.37 -0.47 16.71
N PHE A 37 -2.55 0.52 16.36
CA PHE A 37 -1.13 0.30 16.10
C PHE A 37 -0.29 1.32 16.88
N PRO A 38 0.80 0.88 17.51
CA PRO A 38 1.62 1.76 18.33
C PRO A 38 2.42 2.75 17.48
N ALA A 39 2.78 3.87 18.10
CA ALA A 39 3.69 4.85 17.54
C ALA A 39 4.99 4.21 17.03
N GLY A 40 5.44 4.63 15.86
CA GLY A 40 6.70 4.15 15.26
C GLY A 40 6.59 2.83 14.52
N VAL A 41 5.40 2.21 14.45
CA VAL A 41 5.16 1.01 13.65
C VAL A 41 4.63 1.38 12.27
N MET A 42 5.04 0.56 11.29
CA MET A 42 4.48 0.58 9.95
C MET A 42 3.59 -0.65 9.74
N PHE A 43 2.35 -0.41 9.32
CA PHE A 43 1.40 -1.44 8.91
C PHE A 43 1.30 -1.47 7.39
N LEU A 44 1.30 -2.67 6.81
CA LEU A 44 1.26 -2.89 5.38
C LEU A 44 0.10 -3.84 5.05
N PHE A 45 -0.86 -3.39 4.24
CA PHE A 45 -2.08 -4.15 3.97
C PHE A 45 -2.63 -4.00 2.54
N PRO A 46 -3.37 -5.00 2.02
CA PRO A 46 -4.08 -4.89 0.75
C PRO A 46 -5.28 -3.95 0.83
N SER A 47 -5.09 -2.72 0.39
CA SER A 47 -6.11 -1.68 0.43
C SER A 47 -7.14 -1.74 -0.71
N ALA A 48 -6.87 -2.38 -1.86
CA ALA A 48 -7.86 -2.45 -2.95
C ALA A 48 -8.98 -3.45 -2.72
N PHE A 49 -8.73 -4.48 -1.91
CA PHE A 49 -9.69 -5.55 -1.67
C PHE A 49 -10.49 -5.34 -0.39
N MET A 50 -10.26 -4.23 0.32
CA MET A 50 -10.83 -3.98 1.63
C MET A 50 -11.46 -2.59 1.67
N GLN A 51 -12.65 -2.48 2.25
CA GLN A 51 -13.16 -1.21 2.72
C GLN A 51 -12.52 -0.87 4.06
N TYR A 52 -11.87 0.28 4.14
CA TYR A 52 -11.21 0.73 5.36
C TYR A 52 -11.32 2.23 5.56
N PHE A 53 -11.20 2.62 6.83
CA PHE A 53 -11.19 4.02 7.26
C PHE A 53 -10.14 4.21 8.35
N PHE A 54 -9.56 5.41 8.40
CA PHE A 54 -8.72 5.83 9.50
C PHE A 54 -9.57 6.68 10.45
N THR A 55 -9.43 6.48 11.76
CA THR A 55 -10.03 7.39 12.72
C THR A 55 -9.28 8.72 12.75
N ARG A 56 -9.84 9.71 13.46
CA ARG A 56 -9.14 10.97 13.65
C ARG A 56 -7.90 10.72 14.50
N ILE A 57 -6.88 11.54 14.24
CA ILE A 57 -5.65 11.61 15.03
C ILE A 57 -5.63 12.94 15.77
N ALA A 58 -4.92 12.99 16.89
CA ALA A 58 -4.74 14.22 17.64
C ALA A 58 -3.92 15.25 16.83
N PRO A 59 -4.06 16.57 17.10
CA PRO A 59 -3.38 17.61 16.30
C PRO A 59 -1.85 17.50 16.26
N TRP A 60 -1.24 16.91 17.29
CA TRP A 60 0.20 16.69 17.44
C TRP A 60 0.68 15.36 16.84
N GLU A 61 -0.23 14.46 16.47
CA GLU A 61 0.09 13.19 15.85
C GLU A 61 0.33 13.36 14.34
N ARG A 62 1.07 12.40 13.75
CA ARG A 62 1.38 12.39 12.31
C ARG A 62 1.19 10.99 11.73
N GLN A 63 0.23 10.87 10.84
CA GLN A 63 -0.05 9.65 10.09
C GLN A 63 0.35 9.84 8.63
N TYR A 64 1.22 8.95 8.14
CA TYR A 64 1.62 8.90 6.74
C TYR A 64 1.01 7.67 6.09
N SER A 65 0.29 7.86 4.99
CA SER A 65 -0.28 6.75 4.21
C SER A 65 0.10 6.89 2.75
N LYS A 66 0.73 5.86 2.19
CA LYS A 66 1.11 5.80 0.77
C LYS A 66 0.78 4.45 0.15
N ALA A 67 0.10 4.50 -0.99
CA ALA A 67 -0.08 3.35 -1.87
C ALA A 67 1.04 3.30 -2.92
N GLY A 68 1.19 2.16 -3.59
CA GLY A 68 2.15 2.01 -4.70
C GLY A 68 3.62 2.05 -4.28
N LEU A 69 3.93 1.70 -3.03
CA LEU A 69 5.30 1.70 -2.50
C LEU A 69 6.19 0.71 -3.27
N PHE A 70 5.65 -0.46 -3.59
CA PHE A 70 6.35 -1.46 -4.38
C PHE A 70 6.58 -1.01 -5.82
N ARG A 71 5.57 -0.45 -6.48
CA ARG A 71 5.73 0.20 -7.80
C ARG A 71 6.83 1.26 -7.78
N TYR A 72 6.87 2.11 -6.75
CA TYR A 72 7.92 3.13 -6.60
C TYR A 72 9.32 2.50 -6.49
N ALA A 73 9.46 1.42 -5.73
CA ALA A 73 10.73 0.69 -5.62
C ALA A 73 11.15 0.05 -6.95
N GLU A 74 10.21 -0.54 -7.68
CA GLU A 74 10.45 -1.17 -9.00
C GLU A 74 10.79 -0.15 -10.08
N SER A 75 10.21 1.05 -9.99
CA SER A 75 10.58 2.21 -10.80
C SER A 75 11.93 2.82 -10.37
N GLY A 76 12.75 2.13 -9.58
CA GLY A 76 14.06 2.61 -9.15
C GLY A 76 13.99 3.82 -8.23
N PHE A 77 12.96 3.88 -7.38
CA PHE A 77 12.68 5.02 -6.49
C PHE A 77 12.40 6.32 -7.25
N MET A 78 11.75 6.22 -8.40
CA MET A 78 11.29 7.35 -9.19
C MET A 78 9.77 7.40 -9.22
N SER A 79 9.21 8.62 -9.28
CA SER A 79 7.79 8.76 -9.59
C SER A 79 7.51 8.17 -10.97
N GLU A 80 6.29 7.66 -11.19
CA GLU A 80 5.92 7.05 -12.47
C GLU A 80 6.17 8.01 -13.64
N LYS A 81 5.80 9.29 -13.47
CA LYS A 81 6.11 10.36 -14.43
C LYS A 81 7.60 10.49 -14.74
N ASN A 82 8.46 10.42 -13.72
CA ASN A 82 9.91 10.52 -13.94
C ASN A 82 10.44 9.25 -14.60
N PHE A 83 9.97 8.07 -14.17
CA PHE A 83 10.34 6.80 -14.76
C PHE A 83 10.00 6.75 -16.25
N GLU A 84 8.78 7.16 -16.62
CA GLU A 84 8.34 7.31 -18.02
C GLU A 84 9.25 8.23 -18.83
N ALA A 85 9.67 9.35 -18.25
CA ALA A 85 10.49 10.33 -18.93
C ALA A 85 11.98 9.97 -19.04
N THR A 86 12.53 9.17 -18.11
CA THR A 86 13.99 8.99 -17.97
C THR A 86 14.48 7.56 -18.10
N ALA A 87 13.62 6.56 -17.97
CA ALA A 87 14.05 5.17 -18.03
C ALA A 87 14.37 4.74 -19.46
N TRP A 88 15.43 3.93 -19.60
CA TRP A 88 15.79 3.29 -20.86
C TRP A 88 14.66 2.35 -21.32
N GLN A 89 14.50 2.18 -22.64
CA GLN A 89 13.46 1.29 -23.19
C GLN A 89 13.52 -0.13 -22.61
N SER A 90 14.71 -0.68 -22.40
CA SER A 90 14.89 -1.99 -21.78
C SER A 90 14.39 -2.06 -20.32
N ALA A 91 14.50 -0.96 -19.57
CA ALA A 91 13.96 -0.87 -18.21
C ALA A 91 12.43 -0.74 -18.22
N HIS A 92 11.86 -0.02 -19.19
CA HIS A 92 10.41 0.01 -19.42
C HIS A 92 9.85 -1.38 -19.73
N GLU A 93 10.48 -2.10 -20.66
CA GLU A 93 10.05 -3.44 -21.05
C GLU A 93 10.16 -4.45 -19.89
N ALA A 94 11.25 -4.40 -19.13
CA ALA A 94 11.40 -5.26 -17.95
C ALA A 94 10.34 -4.95 -16.89
N CYS A 95 10.09 -3.67 -16.60
CA CYS A 95 9.10 -3.25 -15.62
C CYS A 95 7.68 -3.65 -16.06
N ASN A 96 7.34 -3.48 -17.34
CA ASN A 96 6.02 -3.87 -17.85
C ASN A 96 5.80 -5.39 -17.82
N LYS A 97 6.83 -6.19 -18.16
CA LYS A 97 6.75 -7.66 -18.01
C LYS A 97 6.51 -8.09 -16.56
N VAL A 98 7.15 -7.42 -15.62
CA VAL A 98 6.95 -7.64 -14.19
C VAL A 98 5.51 -7.27 -13.84
N ARG A 99 5.03 -6.08 -14.21
CA ARG A 99 3.65 -5.60 -14.00
C ARG A 99 2.59 -6.56 -14.51
N ASP A 100 2.77 -7.13 -15.70
CA ASP A 100 1.82 -8.09 -16.30
C ASP A 100 1.71 -9.39 -15.47
N ALA A 101 2.80 -9.80 -14.81
CA ALA A 101 2.83 -10.99 -13.95
C ALA A 101 2.28 -10.75 -12.53
N HIS A 102 2.12 -9.48 -12.12
CA HIS A 102 1.66 -9.15 -10.76
C HIS A 102 0.20 -9.53 -10.53
N LEU A 103 -0.67 -9.30 -11.52
CA LEU A 103 -1.73 -10.24 -11.95
C LEU A 103 -2.02 -11.48 -11.07
N ALA A 104 -1.47 -12.57 -11.58
CA ALA A 104 -1.51 -13.88 -10.96
C ALA A 104 -0.77 -13.93 -9.61
N THR A 105 0.32 -13.17 -9.46
CA THR A 105 1.13 -13.20 -8.23
C THR A 105 0.34 -12.72 -7.02
N ALA A 106 -0.35 -11.57 -7.11
CA ALA A 106 -1.12 -11.06 -5.98
C ALA A 106 -2.39 -11.88 -5.74
N LEU A 107 -3.05 -12.41 -6.78
CA LEU A 107 -4.15 -13.36 -6.60
C LEU A 107 -3.70 -14.60 -5.81
N ASN A 108 -2.53 -15.16 -6.14
CA ASN A 108 -1.94 -16.30 -5.42
C ASN A 108 -1.50 -15.96 -3.97
N MET A 109 -1.27 -14.68 -3.64
CA MET A 109 -0.96 -14.28 -2.26
C MET A 109 -2.19 -14.36 -1.34
N TYR A 110 -3.40 -14.22 -1.88
CA TYR A 110 -4.65 -14.15 -1.10
C TYR A 110 -5.53 -15.39 -1.20
N SER A 111 -5.31 -16.23 -2.22
CA SER A 111 -6.06 -17.47 -2.40
C SER A 111 -5.13 -18.59 -2.90
N PRO A 112 -5.21 -19.80 -2.33
CA PRO A 112 -4.50 -20.97 -2.86
C PRO A 112 -5.17 -21.57 -4.11
N ILE A 113 -6.26 -20.97 -4.60
CA ILE A 113 -6.97 -21.46 -5.79
C ILE A 113 -6.17 -21.04 -7.01
N SER A 114 -5.42 -21.99 -7.58
CA SER A 114 -4.98 -21.91 -8.96
C SER A 114 -6.20 -21.88 -9.88
N GLU A 115 -6.25 -20.96 -10.83
CA GLU A 115 -7.21 -21.02 -11.96
C GLU A 115 -7.21 -22.39 -12.65
#